data_AF-A0A4C1ZAM1-F1
#
_entry.id   AF-A0A4C1ZAM1-F1
#
_cell.length_a   1.000
_cell.length_b   1.000
_cell.length_c   1.000
_cell.angle_alpha   90.00
_cell.angle_beta   90.00
_cell.angle_gamma   90.00
#
_symmetry.space_group_name_H-M   'P 1'
#
loop_
_entity.id
_entity.type
_entity.pdbx_description
1 polymer ?
#
loop_
_entity_poly.entity_id
_entity_poly.type
_entity_poly.pdbx_seq_one_letter_code
_entity_poly.pdbx_strand_id
1 'polypeptide(L)'
;MAKVLIAFKIIIWDECTMAHKRALEALDMTLKDLRKDSRCFGGAMILLSGDFRQTLPVIPRSTAADEINACLKSSNLWHNVNKFQLVANMKSCIAKRSLC
;
A
#
# COMPACT_ATOMS: atom_id res chain seq x y z
N MET A 1 15.42 -7.49 15.13
CA MET A 1 14.51 -6.99 14.08
C MET A 1 14.33 -7.99 12.95
N ALA A 2 15.38 -8.41 12.22
CA ALA A 2 15.25 -9.30 11.05
C ALA A 2 14.49 -10.62 11.29
N LYS A 3 14.70 -11.28 12.44
CA LYS A 3 13.98 -12.53 12.80
C LYS A 3 12.46 -12.37 12.84
N VAL A 4 11.97 -11.20 13.26
CA VAL A 4 10.52 -10.94 13.34
C VAL A 4 9.95 -10.79 11.94
N LEU A 5 10.64 -10.04 11.07
CA LEU A 5 10.28 -9.87 9.65
C LEU A 5 10.28 -11.18 8.85
N ILE A 6 11.12 -12.13 9.22
CA ILE A 6 11.14 -13.47 8.61
C ILE A 6 9.93 -14.30 9.07
N ALA A 7 9.49 -14.15 10.33
CA ALA A 7 8.41 -14.94 10.91
C ALA A 7 7.00 -14.47 10.53
N PHE A 8 6.81 -13.20 10.19
CA PHE A 8 5.48 -12.66 9.86
C PHE A 8 4.89 -13.32 8.60
N LYS A 9 3.58 -13.56 8.58
CA LYS A 9 2.90 -14.06 7.36
C LYS A 9 2.16 -12.96 6.59
N ILE A 10 1.72 -11.94 7.31
CA ILE A 10 0.90 -10.84 6.79
C ILE A 10 1.49 -9.52 7.27
N ILE A 11 1.61 -8.55 6.37
CA ILE A 11 1.99 -7.17 6.66
C ILE A 11 0.82 -6.28 6.24
N ILE A 12 0.31 -5.49 7.18
CA ILE A 12 -0.75 -4.53 6.92
C ILE A 12 -0.10 -3.15 6.86
N TRP A 13 -0.29 -2.47 5.74
CA TRP A 13 0.21 -1.11 5.52
C TRP A 13 -0.99 -0.19 5.36
N ASP A 14 -1.26 0.61 6.40
CA ASP A 14 -2.32 1.63 6.35
C ASP A 14 -1.80 2.97 5.81
N GLU A 15 -2.68 3.74 5.18
CA GLU A 15 -2.34 4.99 4.47
C GLU A 15 -1.22 4.85 3.43
N CYS A 16 -1.17 3.70 2.74
CA CYS A 16 -0.13 3.43 1.74
C CYS A 16 -0.10 4.46 0.58
N THR A 17 -1.20 5.17 0.35
CA THR A 17 -1.36 6.16 -0.72
C THR A 17 -0.42 7.36 -0.59
N MET A 18 0.05 7.66 0.60
CA MET A 18 1.05 8.71 0.86
C MET A 18 2.49 8.24 0.62
N ALA A 19 2.71 6.94 0.45
CA ALA A 19 4.03 6.39 0.27
C ALA A 19 4.48 6.45 -1.20
N HIS A 20 5.75 6.78 -1.39
CA HIS A 20 6.40 6.72 -2.70
C HIS A 20 6.57 5.26 -3.15
N LYS A 21 6.40 4.96 -4.44
CA LYS A 21 6.53 3.58 -4.98
C LYS A 21 7.83 2.87 -4.61
N ARG A 22 8.92 3.63 -4.51
CA ARG A 22 10.25 3.15 -4.14
C ARG A 22 10.26 2.52 -2.76
N ALA A 23 9.41 2.98 -1.84
CA ALA A 23 9.29 2.39 -0.51
C ALA A 23 8.67 0.98 -0.59
N LEU A 24 7.67 0.77 -1.46
CA LEU A 24 7.09 -0.54 -1.71
C LEU A 24 8.09 -1.50 -2.36
N GLU A 25 8.84 -1.01 -3.35
CA GLU A 25 9.88 -1.80 -4.05
C GLU A 25 11.04 -2.16 -3.12
N ALA A 26 11.49 -1.20 -2.29
CA ALA A 26 12.51 -1.46 -1.28
C ALA A 26 12.03 -2.48 -0.24
N LEU A 27 10.75 -2.43 0.16
CA LEU A 27 10.16 -3.42 1.07
C LEU A 27 10.15 -4.83 0.45
N ASP A 28 9.72 -4.95 -0.82
CA ASP A 28 9.74 -6.20 -1.56
C ASP A 28 11.16 -6.79 -1.65
N MET A 29 12.13 -5.98 -2.07
CA MET A 29 13.54 -6.38 -2.16
C MET A 29 14.09 -6.84 -0.79
N THR A 30 13.80 -6.07 0.26
CA THR A 30 14.27 -6.40 1.62
C THR A 30 13.67 -7.71 2.12
N LEU A 31 12.38 -7.96 1.88
CA LEU A 31 11.73 -9.20 2.33
C LEU A 31 12.19 -10.42 1.53
N LYS A 32 12.44 -10.27 0.23
CA LYS A 32 13.03 -11.32 -0.60
C LYS A 32 14.42 -11.71 -0.11
N ASP A 33 15.26 -10.73 0.20
CA ASP A 33 16.62 -10.97 0.70
C ASP A 33 16.61 -11.62 2.10
N LEU A 34 15.81 -11.08 3.02
CA LEU A 34 15.69 -11.61 4.39
C LEU A 34 15.15 -13.04 4.44
N ARG A 35 14.22 -13.39 3.55
CA ARG A 35 13.59 -14.73 3.51
C ARG A 35 14.25 -15.70 2.54
N LYS A 36 15.19 -15.22 1.72
CA LYS A 36 15.82 -15.97 0.63
C LYS A 36 14.79 -16.60 -0.32
N ASP A 37 13.73 -15.86 -0.62
CA ASP A 37 12.63 -16.30 -1.47
C ASP A 37 12.38 -15.25 -2.56
N SER A 38 12.35 -15.66 -3.82
CA SER A 38 12.20 -14.77 -4.97
C SER A 38 10.75 -14.37 -5.27
N ARG A 39 9.76 -14.96 -4.58
CA ARG A 39 8.34 -14.59 -4.68
C ARG A 39 8.13 -13.16 -4.19
N CYS A 40 7.01 -12.54 -4.60
CA CYS A 40 6.63 -11.20 -4.12
C CYS A 40 6.62 -11.16 -2.58
N PHE A 41 7.27 -10.13 -2.02
CA PHE A 41 7.47 -9.90 -0.60
C PHE A 41 8.05 -11.10 0.17
N GLY A 42 8.87 -11.92 -0.50
CA GLY A 42 9.42 -13.16 0.05
C GLY A 42 8.34 -14.15 0.51
N GLY A 43 7.21 -14.18 -0.21
CA GLY A 43 6.06 -15.04 0.10
C GLY A 43 5.15 -14.52 1.24
N ALA A 44 5.39 -13.31 1.74
CA ALA A 44 4.47 -12.65 2.67
C ALA A 44 3.26 -12.07 1.94
N MET A 45 2.09 -12.11 2.58
CA MET A 45 0.92 -11.38 2.11
C MET A 45 1.03 -9.92 2.56
N ILE A 46 0.81 -8.98 1.65
CA ILE A 46 0.70 -7.55 1.99
C ILE A 46 -0.73 -7.07 1.77
N LEU A 47 -1.31 -6.48 2.80
CA LEU A 47 -2.57 -5.77 2.74
C LEU A 47 -2.27 -4.27 2.71
N LEU A 48 -2.51 -3.65 1.56
CA LEU A 48 -2.41 -2.21 1.37
C LEU A 48 -3.79 -1.60 1.65
N SER A 49 -3.87 -0.79 2.70
CA SER A 49 -5.03 0.02 3.06
C SER A 49 -4.72 1.48 2.81
N GLY A 50 -5.72 2.24 2.39
CA GLY A 50 -5.59 3.67 2.14
C GLY A 50 -6.68 4.18 1.23
N ASP A 51 -6.97 5.47 1.33
CA ASP A 51 -7.90 6.13 0.42
C ASP A 51 -7.13 6.68 -0.77
N PHE A 52 -7.33 6.08 -1.95
CA PHE A 52 -6.74 6.58 -3.21
C PHE A 52 -7.43 7.84 -3.74
N ARG A 53 -8.52 8.28 -3.08
CA ARG A 53 -9.13 9.60 -3.29
C ARG A 53 -8.50 10.68 -2.40
N GLN A 54 -7.66 10.30 -1.44
CA GLN A 54 -6.84 11.23 -0.67
C GLN A 54 -5.64 11.72 -1.50
N THR A 55 -5.07 12.84 -1.09
CA THR A 55 -4.01 13.59 -1.78
C THR A 55 -2.85 12.69 -2.21
N LEU A 56 -2.38 12.88 -3.45
CA LEU A 56 -1.19 12.21 -4.00
C LEU A 56 0.05 12.48 -3.11
N PRO A 57 1.07 11.61 -3.15
CA PRO A 57 2.32 11.86 -2.43
C PRO A 57 2.92 13.21 -2.85
N VAL A 58 3.09 14.11 -1.89
CA VAL A 58 3.58 15.48 -2.15
C VAL A 58 5.06 15.43 -2.46
N ILE A 59 5.44 15.75 -3.70
CA ILE A 59 6.85 15.91 -4.09
C ILE A 59 7.12 17.40 -4.35
N PRO A 60 7.94 18.06 -3.52
CA PRO A 60 8.21 19.49 -3.68
C PRO A 60 8.92 19.75 -5.01
N ARG A 61 8.39 20.72 -5.79
CA ARG A 61 8.90 21.15 -7.11
C ARG A 61 8.81 20.10 -8.23
N SER A 62 7.91 19.12 -8.09
CA SER A 62 7.72 18.08 -9.09
C SER A 62 6.70 18.47 -10.16
N THR A 63 6.76 17.84 -11.33
CA THR A 63 5.70 17.94 -12.33
C THR A 63 4.59 16.95 -12.04
N ALA A 64 3.39 17.17 -12.57
CA ALA A 64 2.28 16.20 -12.43
C ALA A 64 2.65 14.79 -12.91
N ALA A 65 3.55 14.67 -13.89
CA ALA A 65 4.09 13.39 -14.36
C ALA A 65 4.94 12.69 -13.29
N ASP A 66 5.75 13.45 -12.54
CA ASP A 66 6.57 12.93 -11.44
C ASP A 66 5.69 12.46 -10.28
N GLU A 67 4.62 13.18 -9.95
CA GLU A 67 3.64 12.79 -8.92
C GLU A 67 2.95 11.46 -9.27
N ILE A 68 2.52 11.29 -10.53
CA ILE A 68 1.92 10.04 -11.01
C ILE A 68 2.95 8.90 -10.99
N ASN A 69 4.19 9.19 -11.39
CA ASN A 69 5.28 8.21 -11.39
C ASN A 69 5.75 7.85 -9.97
N ALA A 70 5.46 8.68 -8.98
CA ALA A 70 5.72 8.40 -7.58
C ALA A 70 4.65 7.55 -6.92
N CYS A 71 3.44 7.55 -7.46
CA CYS A 71 2.32 6.79 -6.93
C CYS A 71 2.58 5.28 -6.96
N LEU A 72 2.07 4.57 -5.95
CA LEU A 72 2.12 3.09 -5.88
C LEU A 72 1.57 2.42 -7.14
N LYS A 73 0.55 3.02 -7.78
CA LYS A 73 -0.07 2.52 -9.01
C LYS A 73 0.90 2.39 -10.20
N SER A 74 2.01 3.13 -10.19
CA SER A 74 3.02 3.10 -11.23
C SER A 74 4.15 2.09 -10.97
N SER A 75 4.13 1.39 -9.83
CA SER A 75 5.10 0.33 -9.55
C SER A 75 4.76 -0.94 -10.32
N ASN A 76 5.78 -1.67 -10.78
CA ASN A 76 5.62 -2.95 -11.44
C ASN A 76 4.92 -3.99 -10.55
N LEU A 77 5.09 -3.88 -9.22
CA LEU A 77 4.44 -4.74 -8.23
C LEU A 77 2.92 -4.57 -8.21
N TRP A 78 2.42 -3.43 -8.68
CA TRP A 78 0.98 -3.11 -8.68
C TRP A 78 0.16 -4.04 -9.57
N HIS A 79 0.77 -4.64 -10.60
CA HIS A 79 0.10 -5.63 -11.46
C HIS A 79 -0.31 -6.90 -10.71
N ASN A 80 0.38 -7.20 -9.60
CA ASN A 80 0.12 -8.40 -8.80
C ASN A 80 -0.84 -8.12 -7.63
N VAL A 81 -1.34 -6.88 -7.51
CA VAL A 81 -2.21 -6.46 -6.42
C VAL A 81 -3.67 -6.67 -6.79
N ASN A 82 -4.35 -7.48 -5.99
CA ASN A 82 -5.81 -7.61 -6.06
C ASN A 82 -6.47 -6.39 -5.41
N LYS A 83 -7.39 -5.75 -6.16
CA LYS A 83 -8.06 -4.54 -5.72
C LYS A 83 -9.38 -4.90 -5.03
N PHE A 84 -9.52 -4.49 -3.79
CA PHE A 84 -10.77 -4.56 -3.05
C PHE A 84 -11.24 -3.13 -2.74
N GLN A 85 -12.52 -2.86 -2.98
CA GLN A 85 -13.11 -1.56 -2.70
C GLN A 85 -14.17 -1.71 -1.61
N LEU A 86 -14.00 -0.95 -0.53
CA LEU A 86 -15.05 -0.80 0.48
C LEU A 86 -16.15 0.12 -0.08
N VAL A 87 -17.34 -0.45 -0.30
CA VAL A 87 -18.52 0.27 -0.83
C VAL A 87 -19.35 0.90 0.30
N ALA A 88 -19.40 0.24 1.46
CA ALA A 88 -20.18 0.70 2.61
C ALA A 88 -19.28 1.37 3.65
N ASN A 89 -19.43 2.69 3.81
CA ASN A 89 -18.79 3.43 4.91
C ASN A 89 -19.70 3.39 6.14
N MET A 90 -19.34 2.58 7.14
CA MET A 90 -20.10 2.46 8.38
C MET A 90 -20.24 3.79 9.14
N LYS A 91 -19.27 4.72 9.04
CA LYS A 91 -19.37 6.06 9.67
C LYS A 91 -20.52 6.89 9.07
N SER A 92 -20.77 6.78 7.76
CA SER A 92 -21.89 7.46 7.10
C SER A 92 -23.23 6.76 7.35
N CYS A 93 -23.23 5.43 7.50
CA CYS A 93 -24.44 4.66 7.83
C CYS A 93 -25.00 5.00 9.22
N ILE A 94 -24.15 5.32 10.20
CA ILE A 94 -24.61 5.74 11.54
C ILE A 94 -25.32 7.10 11.47
N ALA A 95 -24.79 8.06 10.70
CA ALA A 95 -25.37 9.39 10.56
C ALA A 95 -26.79 9.39 9.94
N LYS A 96 -27.12 8.40 9.09
CA LYS A 96 -28.47 8.25 8.54
C LYS A 96 -29.50 7.66 9.51
N ARG A 97 -29.05 6.96 10.57
CA ARG A 97 -29.95 6.36 11.57
C ARG A 97 -30.39 7.33 12.66
N SER A 98 -29.70 8.45 12.84
CA SER A 98 -30.05 9.51 13.80
C SER A 98 -30.83 10.68 13.18
N LEU A 99 -31.23 10.57 11.91
CA LEU A 99 -31.94 11.58 11.13
C LEU A 99 -33.26 11.05 10.53
N CYS A 100 -33.80 9.95 11.09
CA CYS A 100 -35.19 9.53 10.91
C CYS A 100 -35.91 9.63 12.26
#